data_AF-A0A1D2MKW4-F1
#
_entry.id   AF-A0A1D2MKW4-F1
#
_cell.length_a   1.000
_cell.length_b   1.000
_cell.length_c   1.000
_cell.angle_alpha   90.00
_cell.angle_beta   90.00
_cell.angle_gamma   90.00
#
_symmetry.space_group_name_H-M   'P 1'
#
loop_
_entity.id
_entity.type
_entity.pdbx_description
1 polymer ?
#
loop_
_entity_poly.entity_id
_entity_poly.type
_entity_poly.pdbx_seq_one_letter_code
_entity_poly.pdbx_strand_id
1 'polypeptide(L)'
;MIFATGRALREGTARGQNNFKLFVENPADELDVCLHLDVGIEGPGKSQLTTQNFGNGTISVNYRVAKEGPYIINVTYQGKHVAGSPFHIKVR
;
A
#
# COMPACT_ATOMS: atom_id res chain seq x y z
N MET A 1 -5.92 0.60 -14.77
CA MET A 1 -6.50 0.60 -13.41
C MET A 1 -5.53 -0.10 -12.45
N ILE A 2 -5.50 0.28 -11.17
CA ILE A 2 -4.64 -0.37 -10.16
C ILE A 2 -5.50 -1.09 -9.13
N PHE A 3 -5.09 -2.31 -8.78
CA PHE A 3 -5.72 -3.15 -7.77
C PHE A 3 -4.76 -3.43 -6.63
N ALA A 4 -5.23 -3.27 -5.39
CA ALA A 4 -4.44 -3.59 -4.21
C ALA A 4 -4.89 -4.94 -3.63
N THR A 5 -3.94 -5.81 -3.29
CA THR A 5 -4.22 -7.11 -2.66
C THR A 5 -3.13 -7.52 -1.69
N GLY A 6 -3.54 -8.24 -0.65
CA GLY A 6 -2.64 -8.71 0.41
C GLY A 6 -3.34 -8.68 1.76
N ARG A 7 -2.95 -9.60 2.64
CA ARG A 7 -3.52 -9.69 4.00
C ARG A 7 -3.31 -8.40 4.80
N ALA A 8 -2.18 -7.73 4.55
CA ALA A 8 -1.80 -6.47 5.16
C ALA A 8 -2.79 -5.32 4.89
N LEU A 9 -3.66 -5.41 3.86
CA LEU A 9 -4.71 -4.41 3.62
C LEU A 9 -5.97 -4.62 4.46
N ARG A 10 -5.98 -5.63 5.34
CA ARG A 10 -7.09 -5.93 6.26
C ARG A 10 -6.61 -6.01 7.71
N GLU A 11 -5.49 -6.69 7.91
CA GLU A 11 -4.91 -6.93 9.24
C GLU A 11 -3.39 -6.80 9.17
N GLY A 12 -2.80 -6.17 10.18
CA GLY A 12 -1.36 -6.02 10.28
C GLY A 12 -0.81 -6.49 11.62
N THR A 13 0.50 -6.76 11.65
CA THR A 13 1.25 -7.06 12.86
C THR A 13 2.10 -5.87 13.27
N ALA A 14 1.98 -5.45 14.53
CA ALA A 14 2.81 -4.40 15.10
C ALA A 14 4.27 -4.89 15.21
N ARG A 15 5.22 -4.00 14.91
CA ARG A 15 6.68 -4.27 14.89
C ARG A 15 7.12 -5.33 13.86
N GLY A 16 6.19 -6.04 13.23
CA GLY A 16 6.40 -6.92 12.09
C GLY A 16 6.43 -6.17 10.76
N GLN A 17 6.85 -6.88 9.71
CA GLN A 17 6.81 -6.38 8.35
C GLN A 17 5.48 -6.80 7.72
N ASN A 18 4.68 -5.83 7.29
CA ASN A 18 3.41 -6.06 6.65
C ASN A 18 3.56 -5.78 5.16
N ASN A 19 3.21 -6.73 4.31
CA ASN A 19 3.41 -6.60 2.88
C ASN A 19 2.09 -6.78 2.11
N PHE A 20 1.87 -5.91 1.14
CA PHE A 20 0.80 -6.06 0.15
C PHE A 20 1.35 -5.77 -1.25
N LYS A 21 0.62 -6.21 -2.27
CA LYS A 21 0.97 -6.03 -3.66
C LYS A 21 -0.08 -5.18 -4.35
N LEU A 22 0.37 -4.32 -5.24
CA LEU A 22 -0.44 -3.60 -6.19
C LEU A 22 -0.22 -4.20 -7.58
N PHE A 23 -1.31 -4.43 -8.29
CA PHE A 23 -1.34 -4.94 -9.65
C PHE A 23 -1.85 -3.85 -10.59
N VAL A 24 -1.07 -3.58 -11.64
CA VAL A 24 -1.41 -2.63 -12.70
C VAL A 24 -1.97 -3.43 -13.88
N GLU A 25 -3.23 -3.19 -14.24
CA GLU A 25 -3.93 -3.96 -15.28
C GLU A 25 -3.40 -3.71 -16.71
N ASN A 26 -2.71 -2.59 -16.93
CA ASN A 26 -2.10 -2.26 -18.21
C ASN A 26 -0.71 -1.63 -18.02
N PRO A 27 0.36 -2.44 -17.89
CA PRO A 27 1.70 -1.94 -17.64
C PRO A 27 2.36 -1.29 -18.89
N ALA A 28 1.78 -1.47 -20.08
CA ALA A 28 2.38 -1.00 -21.34
C ALA A 28 2.39 0.52 -21.49
N ASP A 29 1.49 1.24 -20.79
CA ASP A 29 1.41 2.71 -20.83
C ASP A 29 2.20 3.39 -19.69
N GLU A 30 2.81 2.63 -18.79
CA GLU A 30 3.32 3.18 -17.53
C GLU A 30 4.80 2.84 -17.30
N LEU A 31 5.66 3.49 -18.08
CA LEU A 31 7.12 3.44 -17.88
C LEU A 31 7.53 3.92 -16.47
N ASP A 32 6.64 4.64 -15.77
CA ASP A 32 6.84 5.18 -14.42
C ASP A 32 5.58 5.12 -13.52
N VAL A 33 5.08 3.90 -13.25
CA VAL A 33 3.97 3.70 -12.29
C VAL A 33 4.29 4.35 -10.92
N CYS A 34 5.55 4.27 -10.47
CA CYS A 34 5.99 4.80 -9.17
C CYS A 34 5.85 6.32 -9.05
N LEU A 35 5.97 7.09 -10.15
CA LEU A 35 5.87 8.54 -10.10
C LEU A 35 4.44 9.02 -9.79
N HIS A 36 3.45 8.18 -10.11
CA HIS A 36 2.03 8.53 -9.98
C HIS A 36 1.34 7.77 -8.84
N LEU A 37 2.07 6.92 -8.12
CA LEU A 37 1.55 6.15 -7.00
C LEU A 37 1.90 6.83 -5.68
N ASP A 38 0.88 7.23 -4.93
CA ASP A 38 1.03 7.76 -3.58
C ASP A 38 0.41 6.78 -2.57
N VAL A 39 1.19 6.46 -1.55
CA VAL A 39 0.77 5.57 -0.46
C VAL A 39 1.03 6.26 0.87
N GLY A 40 -0.06 6.53 1.59
CA GLY A 40 -0.06 7.12 2.93
C GLY A 40 -0.51 6.09 3.96
N ILE A 41 0.09 6.16 5.15
CA ILE A 41 -0.37 5.39 6.33
C ILE A 41 -0.64 6.37 7.46
N GLU A 42 -1.87 6.38 7.93
CA GLU A 42 -2.32 7.20 9.04
C GLU A 42 -2.65 6.33 10.24
N GLY A 43 -2.21 6.74 11.43
CA GLY A 43 -2.56 6.03 12.66
C GLY A 43 -1.82 6.54 13.88
N PRO A 44 -1.99 5.87 15.03
CA PRO A 44 -1.54 6.34 16.35
C PRO A 44 -0.04 6.17 16.60
N GLY A 45 0.71 5.60 15.66
CA GLY A 45 2.12 5.29 15.81
C GLY A 45 2.95 5.60 14.56
N LYS A 46 4.27 5.66 14.73
CA LYS A 46 5.19 5.85 13.60
C LYS A 46 5.13 4.64 12.66
N SER A 47 4.95 4.94 11.39
CA SER A 47 4.99 4.00 10.28
C SER A 47 6.23 4.23 9.42
N GLN A 48 6.84 3.16 8.95
CA GLN A 48 7.81 3.16 7.86
C GLN A 48 7.18 2.46 6.68
N LEU A 49 7.32 3.05 5.50
CA LEU A 49 6.80 2.52 4.25
C LEU A 49 7.97 2.34 3.28
N THR A 50 7.96 1.24 2.53
CA THR A 50 8.94 0.95 1.49
C THR A 50 8.21 0.34 0.31
N THR A 51 8.37 0.97 -0.85
CA THR A 51 7.72 0.55 -2.08
C THR A 51 8.77 0.05 -3.06
N GLN A 52 8.53 -1.10 -3.69
CA GLN A 52 9.42 -1.71 -4.66
C GLN A 52 8.62 -2.09 -5.90
N ASN A 53 8.97 -1.51 -7.05
CA ASN A 53 8.40 -1.88 -8.34
C ASN A 53 9.26 -2.94 -9.02
N PHE A 54 8.64 -4.00 -9.51
CA PHE A 54 9.31 -5.09 -10.21
C PHE A 54 9.36 -4.91 -11.73
N GLY A 55 8.80 -3.83 -12.28
CA GLY A 55 8.82 -3.53 -13.72
C GLY A 55 7.95 -4.45 -14.57
N ASN A 56 7.20 -5.36 -13.94
CA ASN A 56 6.28 -6.30 -14.59
C ASN A 56 4.80 -5.94 -14.32
N GLY A 57 4.52 -4.69 -13.93
CA GLY A 57 3.19 -4.24 -13.49
C GLY A 57 2.82 -4.64 -12.06
N THR A 58 3.74 -5.25 -11.30
CA THR A 58 3.55 -5.54 -9.88
C THR A 58 4.41 -4.63 -9.01
N ILE A 59 3.79 -4.01 -8.02
CA ILE A 59 4.46 -3.19 -7.01
C ILE A 59 4.26 -3.84 -5.65
N SER A 60 5.35 -4.09 -4.93
CA SER A 60 5.30 -4.56 -3.55
C SER A 60 5.46 -3.39 -2.60
N VAL A 61 4.50 -3.26 -1.70
CA VAL A 61 4.50 -2.24 -0.66
C VAL A 61 4.67 -2.95 0.67
N ASN A 62 5.72 -2.56 1.39
CA ASN A 62 6.02 -3.04 2.72
C ASN A 62 5.85 -1.90 3.70
N TYR A 63 5.15 -2.14 4.79
CA TYR A 63 5.06 -1.17 5.87
C TYR A 63 5.28 -1.81 7.24
N ARG A 64 5.82 -1.00 8.13
CA ARG A 64 6.10 -1.38 9.51
C ARG A 64 5.57 -0.30 10.44
N VAL A 65 4.77 -0.69 11.41
CA VAL A 65 4.20 0.20 12.43
C VAL A 65 4.73 -0.17 13.80
N ALA A 66 5.05 0.82 14.63
CA ALA A 66 5.64 0.56 15.95
C ALA A 66 4.60 0.22 17.04
N LYS A 67 3.36 0.69 16.86
CA LYS A 67 2.29 0.61 17.86
C LYS A 67 1.09 -0.13 17.26
N GLU A 68 0.47 -0.99 18.05
CA GLU A 68 -0.82 -1.59 17.72
C GLU A 68 -1.95 -0.54 17.73
N GLY A 69 -3.01 -0.78 16.96
CA GLY A 69 -4.14 0.14 16.87
C GLY A 69 -4.83 0.16 15.50
N PRO A 70 -5.82 1.04 15.34
CA PRO A 70 -6.44 1.29 14.04
C PRO A 70 -5.50 2.11 13.16
N TYR A 71 -5.30 1.67 11.92
CA TYR A 71 -4.56 2.40 10.91
C TYR A 71 -5.38 2.50 9.63
N ILE A 72 -5.14 3.55 8.85
CA ILE A 72 -5.75 3.78 7.56
C ILE A 72 -4.64 3.82 6.52
N ILE A 73 -4.74 2.99 5.48
CA ILE A 73 -3.83 3.01 4.35
C ILE A 73 -4.54 3.68 3.19
N ASN A 74 -4.02 4.84 2.80
CA ASN A 74 -4.44 5.57 1.61
C ASN A 74 -3.56 5.13 0.45
N VAL A 75 -4.18 4.60 -0.59
CA VAL A 75 -3.50 4.31 -1.85
C VAL A 75 -4.18 5.13 -2.94
N THR A 76 -3.44 6.05 -3.55
CA THR A 76 -3.92 6.84 -4.67
C THR A 76 -2.99 6.70 -5.86
N TYR A 77 -3.58 6.70 -7.05
CA TYR A 77 -2.89 6.58 -8.30
C TYR A 77 -3.35 7.70 -9.24
N GLN A 78 -2.41 8.49 -9.75
CA GLN A 78 -2.69 9.72 -10.52
C GLN A 78 -3.69 10.66 -9.79
N GLY A 79 -3.56 10.77 -8.46
CA GLY A 79 -4.46 11.57 -7.62
C GLY A 79 -5.86 10.98 -7.43
N LYS A 80 -6.13 9.74 -7.86
CA LYS A 80 -7.40 9.05 -7.66
C LYS A 80 -7.25 7.84 -6.74
N HIS A 81 -8.21 7.63 -5.85
CA HIS A 81 -8.21 6.43 -5.00
C HIS A 81 -8.33 5.16 -5.85
N VAL A 82 -7.49 4.18 -5.55
CA VAL A 82 -7.61 2.84 -6.14
C VAL A 82 -8.81 2.09 -5.55
N ALA A 83 -9.25 1.02 -6.20
CA ALA A 83 -10.35 0.21 -5.70
C ALA A 83 -10.05 -0.33 -4.29
N GLY A 84 -10.92 -0.01 -3.33
CA GLY A 84 -10.79 -0.40 -1.92
C GLY A 84 -10.08 0.62 -1.01
N SER A 85 -9.46 1.65 -1.58
CA SER A 85 -8.87 2.76 -0.83
C SER A 85 -9.97 3.75 -0.41
N PRO A 86 -9.96 4.29 0.83
CA PRO A 86 -8.99 4.02 1.90
C PRO A 86 -9.21 2.67 2.62
N PHE A 87 -8.11 1.97 2.92
CA PHE A 87 -8.15 0.68 3.61
C PHE A 87 -8.05 0.86 5.12
N HIS A 88 -9.06 0.42 5.84
CA HIS A 88 -9.08 0.45 7.30
C HIS A 88 -8.55 -0.88 7.83
N ILE A 89 -7.40 -0.84 8.51
CA ILE A 89 -6.74 -2.02 9.03
C ILE A 89 -6.62 -1.97 10.53
N LYS A 90 -6.70 -3.13 11.16
CA LYS A 90 -6.38 -3.28 12.57
C LYS A 90 -5.02 -3.93 12.72
N VAL A 91 -4.09 -3.22 13.33
CA VAL A 91 -2.77 -3.72 13.65
C VAL A 91 -2.81 -4.28 15.07
N ARG A 92 -2.36 -5.52 15.24
CA ARG A 92 -2.23 -6.21 16.53
C ARG A 92 -0.80 -6.71 16.76
#